data_AF-A0A9E4Q4D0-F1
#
_entry.id   AF-A0A9E4Q4D0-F1
#
_cell.length_a   1.000
_cell.length_b   1.000
_cell.length_c   1.000
_cell.angle_alpha   90.00
_cell.angle_beta   90.00
_cell.angle_gamma   90.00
#
_symmetry.space_group_name_H-M   'P 1'
#
loop_
_entity.id
_entity.type
_entity.pdbx_description
1 polymer ?
#
loop_
_entity_poly.entity_id
_entity_poly.type
_entity_poly.pdbx_seq_one_letter_code
_entity_poly.pdbx_strand_id
1 'polypeptide(L)'
;MRVGIVKQIWRYPVKSMGGETVQDCQVGKRGLGGDRGWALRDETAGEIRGARKLPKLLECTARYLDAPSEETVPPVEITLPGGGKIRSDQADVSARLSELVGRPVTLWPLQPETDLDHYRRGKPDDADPVRDLRAAFGLLEDEPLPDLSGLPQEIFQFTSPPGTYFDAYPLHLITTASLQHLSQQRPESQFDIRRFRPNFLIEPVEGATGFVELEWCGRTLRIGGATV
;
A
#
# COMPACT_ATOMS: atom_id res chain seq x y z
N MET A 1 -15.98 -0.32 -24.39
CA MET A 1 -16.96 0.68 -23.88
C MET A 1 -16.26 1.55 -22.85
N ARG A 2 -16.57 2.84 -22.76
CA ARG A 2 -16.04 3.73 -21.70
C ARG A 2 -16.78 3.43 -20.39
N VAL A 3 -16.03 3.23 -19.29
CA VAL A 3 -16.61 2.96 -17.96
C VAL A 3 -16.51 4.15 -17.00
N GLY A 4 -15.69 5.16 -17.32
CA GLY A 4 -15.55 6.37 -16.50
C GLY A 4 -14.44 7.31 -16.97
N ILE A 5 -14.00 8.16 -16.04
CA ILE A 5 -12.93 9.15 -16.14
C ILE A 5 -12.04 9.02 -14.91
N VAL A 6 -10.72 9.05 -15.08
CA VAL A 6 -9.80 9.17 -13.94
C VAL A 6 -9.94 10.56 -13.34
N LYS A 7 -10.47 10.63 -12.11
CA LYS A 7 -10.68 11.88 -11.36
C LYS A 7 -9.43 12.29 -10.60
N GLN A 8 -8.73 11.30 -10.03
CA GLN A 8 -7.48 11.52 -9.30
C GLN A 8 -6.54 10.33 -9.51
N ILE A 9 -5.24 10.63 -9.55
CA ILE A 9 -4.17 9.64 -9.51
C ILE A 9 -3.42 9.82 -8.20
N TRP A 10 -3.25 8.73 -7.47
CA TRP A 10 -2.62 8.70 -6.16
C TRP A 10 -1.41 7.76 -6.18
N ARG A 11 -0.30 8.25 -5.64
CA ARG A 11 0.94 7.49 -5.46
C ARG A 11 1.28 7.43 -3.98
N TYR A 12 1.74 6.28 -3.50
CA TYR A 12 2.12 6.05 -2.11
C TYR A 12 3.60 5.64 -2.05
N PRO A 13 4.54 6.59 -2.00
CA PRO A 13 5.96 6.31 -2.12
C PRO A 13 6.49 5.32 -1.08
N VAL A 14 5.98 5.39 0.16
CA VAL A 14 6.39 4.52 1.28
C VAL A 14 5.23 3.60 1.67
N LYS A 15 5.51 2.29 1.78
CA LYS A 15 4.54 1.28 2.26
C LYS A 15 3.91 1.76 3.57
N SER A 16 2.58 1.69 3.63
CA SER A 16 1.75 2.09 4.78
C SER A 16 1.64 3.58 5.11
N MET A 17 2.45 4.48 4.54
CA MET A 17 2.30 5.94 4.75
C MET A 17 1.30 6.57 3.77
N GLY A 18 0.62 7.65 4.14
CA GLY A 18 -0.21 8.42 3.22
C GLY A 18 0.56 8.91 1.99
N GLY A 19 -0.14 9.09 0.88
CA GLY A 19 0.47 9.36 -0.42
C GLY A 19 0.30 10.82 -0.89
N GLU A 20 0.60 11.01 -2.16
CA GLU A 20 0.46 12.25 -2.91
C GLU A 20 -0.48 12.06 -4.11
N THR A 21 -1.10 13.15 -4.56
CA THR A 21 -1.82 13.19 -5.84
C THR A 21 -0.89 13.67 -6.93
N VAL A 22 -0.86 12.95 -8.05
CA VAL A 22 -0.07 13.30 -9.25
C VAL A 22 -1.00 13.62 -10.42
N GLN A 23 -0.50 14.42 -11.39
CA GLN A 23 -1.26 14.75 -12.60
C GLN A 23 -1.18 13.64 -13.65
N ASP A 24 -0.02 12.98 -13.71
CA ASP A 24 0.26 11.89 -14.62
C ASP A 24 1.13 10.83 -13.94
N CYS A 25 1.14 9.63 -14.51
CA CYS A 25 1.99 8.54 -14.06
C CYS A 25 2.25 7.55 -15.21
N GLN A 26 3.34 6.80 -15.07
CA GLN A 26 3.57 5.59 -15.86
C GLN A 26 2.92 4.40 -15.15
N VAL A 27 2.28 3.53 -15.93
CA VAL A 27 1.72 2.26 -15.44
C VAL A 27 2.43 1.14 -16.20
N GLY A 28 3.18 0.33 -15.46
CA GLY A 28 3.93 -0.81 -16.00
C GLY A 28 3.46 -2.12 -15.38
N LYS A 29 4.23 -3.19 -15.63
CA LYS A 29 3.94 -4.54 -15.09
C LYS A 29 3.89 -4.59 -13.56
N ARG A 30 4.60 -3.67 -12.91
CA ARG A 30 4.65 -3.53 -11.44
C ARG A 30 3.65 -2.51 -10.88
N GLY A 31 2.69 -2.06 -11.70
CA GLY A 31 1.69 -1.07 -11.31
C GLY A 31 2.12 0.36 -11.60
N LEU A 32 1.71 1.28 -10.72
CA LEU A 32 1.98 2.70 -10.87
C LEU A 32 3.45 3.00 -10.54
N GLY A 33 4.19 3.63 -11.45
CA GLY A 33 5.62 3.91 -11.28
C GLY A 33 5.94 4.71 -10.01
N GLY A 34 6.90 4.23 -9.21
CA GLY A 34 7.29 4.79 -7.92
C GLY A 34 6.35 4.48 -6.76
N ASP A 35 5.24 3.80 -6.99
CA ASP A 35 4.33 3.42 -5.93
C ASP A 35 4.92 2.29 -5.08
N ARG A 36 4.84 2.45 -3.75
CA ARG A 36 5.50 1.60 -2.75
C ARG A 36 6.99 1.35 -3.07
N GLY A 37 7.70 2.40 -3.49
CA GLY A 37 9.15 2.34 -3.75
C GLY A 37 10.00 2.22 -2.48
N TRP A 38 9.45 2.48 -1.31
CA TRP A 38 10.14 2.42 -0.02
C TRP A 38 9.35 1.61 1.01
N ALA A 39 10.05 0.97 1.95
CA ALA A 39 9.43 0.28 3.07
C ALA A 39 10.30 0.32 4.33
N LEU A 40 9.68 0.11 5.48
CA LEU A 40 10.38 -0.05 6.75
C LEU A 40 10.62 -1.52 7.03
N ARG A 41 11.82 -1.83 7.48
CA ARG A 41 12.20 -3.11 8.08
C ARG A 41 12.26 -2.96 9.59
N ASP A 42 11.60 -3.86 10.32
CA ASP A 42 11.71 -3.98 11.78
C ASP A 42 12.91 -4.86 12.09
N GLU A 43 13.97 -4.25 12.63
CA GLU A 43 15.24 -4.94 12.90
C GLU A 43 15.14 -5.93 14.06
N THR A 44 14.14 -5.78 14.92
CA THR A 44 13.88 -6.74 16.01
C THR A 44 13.25 -8.01 15.46
N ALA A 45 12.28 -7.85 14.55
CA ALA A 45 11.59 -8.96 13.93
C ALA A 45 12.37 -9.61 12.77
N GLY A 46 13.26 -8.84 12.14
CA GLY A 46 14.01 -9.26 10.96
C GLY A 46 13.13 -9.37 9.72
N GLU A 47 12.15 -8.47 9.55
CA GLU A 47 11.26 -8.46 8.38
C GLU A 47 10.73 -7.05 8.06
N ILE A 48 10.23 -6.88 6.83
CA ILE A 48 9.46 -5.69 6.44
C ILE A 48 8.17 -5.64 7.25
N ARG A 49 7.80 -4.47 7.80
CA ARG A 49 6.54 -4.30 8.53
C ARG A 49 5.77 -3.07 8.09
N GLY A 50 4.45 -3.23 7.99
CA GLY A 50 3.51 -2.17 7.67
C GLY A 50 2.71 -1.66 8.88
N ALA A 51 1.72 -0.83 8.59
CA ALA A 51 0.85 -0.16 9.56
C ALA A 51 0.19 -1.08 10.59
N ARG A 52 -0.06 -2.36 10.26
CA ARG A 52 -0.65 -3.30 11.22
C ARG A 52 0.22 -3.47 12.47
N LYS A 53 1.54 -3.47 12.31
CA LYS A 53 2.51 -3.59 13.41
C LYS A 53 3.13 -2.24 13.78
N LEU A 54 3.12 -1.28 12.85
CA LEU A 54 3.66 0.07 12.99
C LEU A 54 2.57 1.14 12.72
N PRO A 55 1.53 1.26 13.57
CA PRO A 55 0.33 2.05 13.27
C PRO A 55 0.61 3.54 13.04
N LYS A 56 1.64 4.10 13.69
CA LYS A 56 2.07 5.50 13.50
C LYS A 56 2.48 5.84 12.06
N LEU A 57 2.76 4.84 11.22
CA LEU A 57 3.00 5.07 9.79
C LEU A 57 1.77 5.63 9.07
N LEU A 58 0.55 5.32 9.55
CA LEU A 58 -0.69 5.86 8.98
C LEU A 58 -0.85 7.37 9.20
N GLU A 59 -0.13 7.93 10.17
CA GLU A 59 -0.12 9.37 10.46
C GLU A 59 0.96 10.12 9.66
N CYS A 60 1.83 9.39 8.96
CA CYS A 60 2.84 9.96 8.08
C CYS A 60 2.31 10.10 6.64
N THR A 61 2.84 11.05 5.89
CA THR A 61 2.69 11.11 4.43
C THR A 61 4.05 11.15 3.75
N ALA A 62 4.13 10.65 2.51
CA ALA A 62 5.34 10.69 1.72
C ALA A 62 5.06 11.18 0.31
N ARG A 63 6.01 11.91 -0.26
CA ARG A 63 6.00 12.35 -1.66
C ARG A 63 7.40 12.25 -2.26
N TYR A 64 7.48 12.05 -3.56
CA TYR A 64 8.76 12.19 -4.26
C TYR A 64 9.08 13.67 -4.51
N LEU A 65 10.37 13.98 -4.49
CA LEU A 65 10.87 15.30 -4.89
C LEU A 65 11.33 15.33 -6.35
N ASP A 66 11.79 14.18 -6.84
CA ASP A 66 12.14 13.93 -8.24
C ASP A 66 11.25 12.82 -8.80
N ALA A 67 10.92 12.87 -10.08
CA ALA A 67 10.03 11.87 -10.68
C ALA A 67 10.65 10.45 -10.61
N PRO A 68 9.95 9.46 -10.03
CA PRO A 68 10.41 8.08 -10.04
C PRO A 68 10.30 7.45 -11.44
N SER A 69 11.14 6.46 -11.72
CA SER A 69 11.09 5.63 -12.93
C SER A 69 11.05 4.14 -12.57
N GLU A 70 10.99 3.25 -13.56
CA GLU A 70 11.10 1.81 -13.29
C GLU A 70 12.51 1.40 -12.83
N GLU A 71 13.52 2.18 -13.17
CA GLU A 71 14.93 1.91 -12.88
C GLU A 71 15.40 2.60 -11.60
N THR A 72 14.78 3.74 -11.26
CA THR A 72 15.25 4.60 -10.17
C THR A 72 14.13 4.86 -9.18
N VAL A 73 14.41 4.57 -7.91
CA VAL A 73 13.60 4.98 -6.76
C VAL A 73 14.29 6.18 -6.10
N PRO A 74 13.90 7.43 -6.41
CA PRO A 74 14.54 8.60 -5.85
C PRO A 74 14.21 8.77 -4.35
N PRO A 75 14.97 9.61 -3.63
CA PRO A 75 14.65 9.97 -2.27
C PRO A 75 13.24 10.57 -2.15
N VAL A 76 12.59 10.30 -1.02
CA VAL A 76 11.27 10.81 -0.68
C VAL A 76 11.35 11.82 0.46
N GLU A 77 10.47 12.81 0.43
CA GLU A 77 10.17 13.63 1.60
C GLU A 77 9.03 12.98 2.40
N ILE A 78 9.28 12.67 3.66
CA ILE A 78 8.32 12.14 4.61
C ILE A 78 7.89 13.28 5.54
N THR A 79 6.59 13.50 5.63
CA THR A 79 5.97 14.37 6.65
C THR A 79 5.55 13.51 7.83
N LEU A 80 6.13 13.79 8.99
CA LEU A 80 5.87 13.13 10.27
C LEU A 80 4.60 13.68 10.94
N PRO A 81 4.06 12.99 11.95
CA PRO A 81 3.04 13.56 12.83
C PRO A 81 3.53 14.88 13.43
N GLY A 82 2.67 15.89 13.45
CA GLY A 82 3.05 17.26 13.84
C GLY A 82 3.69 18.10 12.73
N GLY A 83 3.84 17.56 11.51
CA GLY A 83 4.22 18.32 10.31
C GLY A 83 5.72 18.45 10.05
N GLY A 84 6.56 17.89 10.92
CA GLY A 84 8.01 17.86 10.71
C GLY A 84 8.38 17.06 9.45
N LYS A 85 9.36 17.55 8.68
CA LYS A 85 9.77 16.93 7.43
C LYS A 85 11.16 16.30 7.52
N ILE A 86 11.31 15.22 6.79
CA ILE A 86 12.40 14.25 6.84
C ILE A 86 12.65 13.77 5.41
N ARG A 87 13.89 13.48 5.03
CA ARG A 87 14.18 12.87 3.73
C ARG A 87 14.80 11.49 3.89
N SER A 88 14.49 10.59 2.96
CA SER A 88 15.02 9.22 2.99
C SER A 88 16.53 9.09 2.76
N ASP A 89 17.19 10.16 2.30
CA ASP A 89 18.63 10.24 2.10
C ASP A 89 19.38 10.91 3.26
N GLN A 90 18.68 11.31 4.33
CA GLN A 90 19.31 11.82 5.54
C GLN A 90 19.94 10.67 6.34
N ALA A 91 21.15 10.87 6.85
CA ALA A 91 21.88 9.84 7.61
C ALA A 91 21.16 9.40 8.89
N ASP A 92 20.32 10.26 9.48
CA ASP A 92 19.57 10.01 10.71
C ASP A 92 18.12 9.56 10.45
N VAL A 93 17.70 9.34 9.20
CA VAL A 93 16.30 9.03 8.86
C VAL A 93 15.76 7.81 9.60
N SER A 94 16.54 6.72 9.65
CA SER A 94 16.16 5.49 10.34
C SER A 94 16.06 5.68 11.85
N ALA A 95 16.92 6.52 12.44
CA ALA A 95 16.87 6.83 13.87
C ALA A 95 15.59 7.62 14.20
N ARG A 96 15.25 8.62 13.39
CA ARG A 96 14.02 9.41 13.57
C ARG A 96 12.75 8.59 13.37
N LEU A 97 12.75 7.68 12.40
CA LEU A 97 11.63 6.75 12.21
C LEU A 97 11.53 5.75 13.36
N SER A 98 12.67 5.27 13.88
CA SER A 98 12.70 4.38 15.05
C SER A 98 12.12 5.05 16.29
N GLU A 99 12.49 6.30 16.56
CA GLU A 99 11.92 7.10 17.64
C GLU A 99 10.41 7.27 17.46
N LEU A 100 9.97 7.60 16.24
CA LEU A 100 8.55 7.76 15.93
C LEU A 100 7.80 6.47 16.29
N VAL A 101 8.20 5.33 15.75
CA VAL A 101 7.45 4.07 15.89
C VAL A 101 7.69 3.35 17.23
N GLY A 102 8.67 3.82 18.01
CA GLY A 102 9.02 3.25 19.32
C GLY A 102 9.74 1.90 19.24
N ARG A 103 10.41 1.60 18.12
CA ARG A 103 11.24 0.39 17.95
C ARG A 103 12.32 0.56 16.88
N PRO A 104 13.39 -0.25 16.91
CA PRO A 104 14.45 -0.19 15.89
C PRO A 104 13.91 -0.56 14.50
N VAL A 105 13.95 0.40 13.58
CA VAL A 105 13.57 0.22 12.19
C VAL A 105 14.59 0.87 11.25
N THR A 106 14.69 0.33 10.05
CA THR A 106 15.47 0.92 8.96
C THR A 106 14.57 1.17 7.75
N LEU A 107 14.83 2.27 7.05
CA LEU A 107 14.10 2.62 5.82
C LEU A 107 14.89 2.12 4.61
N TRP A 108 14.24 1.36 3.73
CA TRP A 108 14.86 0.77 2.54
C TRP A 108 14.15 1.21 1.27
N PRO A 109 14.90 1.54 0.20
CA PRO A 109 14.33 1.61 -1.14
C PRO A 109 13.97 0.19 -1.59
N LEU A 110 13.21 0.07 -2.67
CA LEU A 110 12.87 -1.22 -3.26
C LEU A 110 14.17 -1.95 -3.65
N GLN A 111 14.31 -3.19 -3.16
CA GLN A 111 15.44 -4.04 -3.46
C GLN A 111 15.20 -4.87 -4.75
N PRO A 112 16.25 -5.42 -5.37
CA PRO A 112 16.09 -6.36 -6.48
C PRO A 112 15.31 -7.62 -6.06
N GLU A 113 14.57 -8.23 -6.99
CA GLU A 113 13.85 -9.49 -6.72
C GLU A 113 14.74 -10.64 -6.28
N THR A 114 16.04 -10.57 -6.60
CA THR A 114 17.04 -11.56 -6.21
C THR A 114 17.49 -11.44 -4.75
N ASP A 115 17.19 -10.33 -4.07
CA ASP A 115 17.52 -10.13 -2.64
C ASP A 115 16.45 -10.77 -1.75
N LEU A 116 16.37 -12.10 -1.81
CA LEU A 116 15.33 -12.87 -1.12
C LEU A 116 15.33 -12.69 0.40
N ASP A 117 16.50 -12.44 1.00
CA ASP A 117 16.63 -12.29 2.44
C ASP A 117 15.99 -10.99 2.96
N HIS A 118 16.02 -9.94 2.15
CA HIS A 118 15.31 -8.69 2.46
C HIS A 118 13.79 -8.88 2.59
N TYR A 119 13.21 -9.68 1.70
CA TYR A 119 11.77 -9.94 1.66
C TYR A 119 11.29 -11.05 2.60
N ARG A 120 12.22 -11.84 3.14
CA ARG A 120 11.90 -13.02 3.95
C ARG A 120 11.09 -12.64 5.18
N ARG A 121 10.08 -13.45 5.47
CA ARG A 121 9.29 -13.35 6.70
C ARG A 121 10.16 -13.65 7.91
N GLY A 122 9.99 -12.85 8.95
CA GLY A 122 10.69 -12.97 10.21
C GLY A 122 10.08 -14.04 11.10
N LYS A 123 10.42 -13.99 12.38
CA LYS A 123 9.78 -14.88 13.37
C LYS A 123 8.32 -14.46 13.59
N PRO A 124 7.41 -15.42 13.82
CA PRO A 124 6.04 -15.13 14.27
C PRO A 124 6.04 -14.25 15.52
N ASP A 125 5.02 -13.40 15.66
CA ASP A 125 4.87 -12.55 16.85
C ASP A 125 4.27 -13.34 18.02
N ASP A 126 3.43 -14.35 17.73
CA ASP A 126 2.90 -15.29 18.71
C ASP A 126 3.45 -16.71 18.45
N ALA A 127 3.78 -17.41 19.53
CA ALA A 127 4.23 -18.80 19.46
C ALA A 127 3.09 -19.77 19.09
N ASP A 128 1.84 -19.34 19.32
CA ASP A 128 0.64 -20.05 18.88
C ASP A 128 0.31 -19.69 17.43
N PRO A 129 0.43 -20.65 16.48
CA PRO A 129 0.24 -20.38 15.06
C PRO A 129 -1.17 -19.89 14.72
N VAL A 130 -2.19 -20.27 15.48
CA VAL A 130 -3.58 -19.86 15.21
C VAL A 130 -3.77 -18.40 15.61
N ARG A 131 -3.24 -18.00 16.76
CA ARG A 131 -3.30 -16.60 17.21
C ARG A 131 -2.47 -15.68 16.32
N ASP A 132 -1.27 -16.12 15.93
CA ASP A 132 -0.43 -15.35 15.00
C ASP A 132 -1.14 -15.17 13.65
N LEU A 133 -1.74 -16.23 13.11
CA LEU A 133 -2.49 -16.18 11.86
C LEU A 133 -3.70 -15.24 11.95
N ARG A 134 -4.50 -15.34 13.02
CA ARG A 134 -5.62 -14.41 13.25
C ARG A 134 -5.15 -12.95 13.27
N ALA A 135 -4.09 -12.67 14.02
CA ALA A 135 -3.50 -11.33 14.08
C ALA A 135 -2.97 -10.89 12.70
N ALA A 136 -2.40 -11.78 11.91
CA ALA A 136 -1.90 -11.51 10.56
C ALA A 136 -3.01 -11.23 9.53
N PHE A 137 -4.23 -11.71 9.75
CA PHE A 137 -5.40 -11.36 8.93
C PHE A 137 -6.25 -10.24 9.54
N GLY A 138 -5.97 -9.83 10.77
CA GLY A 138 -6.76 -8.83 11.48
C GLY A 138 -8.14 -9.34 11.88
N LEU A 139 -8.26 -10.65 12.12
CA LEU A 139 -9.51 -11.33 12.42
C LEU A 139 -9.90 -11.12 13.89
N LEU A 140 -11.21 -11.03 14.14
CA LEU A 140 -11.76 -11.15 15.49
C LEU A 140 -11.63 -12.58 16.01
N GLU A 141 -11.89 -12.79 17.30
CA GLU A 141 -11.75 -14.10 17.95
C GLU A 141 -12.72 -15.14 17.38
N ASP A 142 -13.93 -14.71 17.05
CA ASP A 142 -15.05 -15.52 16.54
C ASP A 142 -15.13 -15.59 15.01
N GLU A 143 -14.35 -14.80 14.28
CA GLU A 143 -14.33 -14.85 12.82
C GLU A 143 -13.69 -16.16 12.32
N PRO A 144 -14.22 -16.80 11.26
CA PRO A 144 -13.59 -17.99 10.70
C PRO A 144 -12.21 -17.65 10.09
N LEU A 145 -11.27 -18.59 10.17
CA LEU A 145 -10.01 -18.47 9.45
C LEU A 145 -10.27 -18.52 7.92
N PRO A 146 -9.57 -17.71 7.12
CA PRO A 146 -9.65 -17.79 5.67
C PRO A 146 -9.14 -19.13 5.15
N ASP A 147 -9.71 -19.61 4.05
CA ASP A 147 -9.16 -20.74 3.30
C ASP A 147 -7.89 -20.28 2.56
N LEU A 148 -6.75 -20.83 2.98
CA LEU A 148 -5.44 -20.51 2.42
C LEU A 148 -4.95 -21.55 1.40
N SER A 149 -5.75 -22.59 1.11
CA SER A 149 -5.32 -23.69 0.24
C SER A 149 -5.02 -23.27 -1.20
N GLY A 150 -5.65 -22.18 -1.67
CA GLY A 150 -5.42 -21.60 -2.99
C GLY A 150 -4.30 -20.55 -3.06
N LEU A 151 -3.62 -20.25 -1.95
CA LEU A 151 -2.58 -19.23 -1.92
C LEU A 151 -1.21 -19.77 -2.35
N PRO A 152 -0.42 -18.99 -3.10
CA PRO A 152 0.97 -19.34 -3.41
C PRO A 152 1.79 -19.56 -2.13
N GLN A 153 2.69 -20.56 -2.12
CA GLN A 153 3.53 -20.87 -0.95
C GLN A 153 4.42 -19.69 -0.54
N GLU A 154 4.77 -18.84 -1.51
CA GLU A 154 5.57 -17.64 -1.36
C GLU A 154 5.00 -16.68 -0.31
N ILE A 155 3.67 -16.66 -0.10
CA ILE A 155 3.01 -15.80 0.91
C ILE A 155 3.41 -16.18 2.34
N PHE A 156 3.75 -17.45 2.57
CA PHE A 156 4.23 -17.93 3.87
C PHE A 156 5.73 -17.67 4.06
N GLN A 157 6.50 -17.54 2.97
CA GLN A 157 7.95 -17.36 3.00
C GLN A 157 8.37 -15.89 3.03
N PHE A 158 7.61 -15.02 2.37
CA PHE A 158 7.95 -13.61 2.22
C PHE A 158 6.86 -12.69 2.78
N THR A 159 7.27 -11.57 3.36
CA THR A 159 6.33 -10.56 3.86
C THR A 159 5.73 -9.73 2.73
N SER A 160 6.42 -9.64 1.59
CA SER A 160 5.90 -9.16 0.32
C SER A 160 6.59 -9.96 -0.79
N PRO A 161 5.95 -10.21 -1.94
CA PRO A 161 6.61 -10.93 -3.04
C PRO A 161 7.94 -10.25 -3.41
N PRO A 162 9.02 -11.00 -3.67
CA PRO A 162 10.30 -10.41 -4.03
C PRO A 162 10.19 -9.45 -5.22
N GLY A 163 10.90 -8.32 -5.15
CA GLY A 163 10.86 -7.27 -6.16
C GLY A 163 9.68 -6.29 -6.04
N THR A 164 8.88 -6.41 -4.97
CA THR A 164 7.78 -5.47 -4.69
C THR A 164 7.49 -5.33 -3.18
N TYR A 165 6.90 -4.20 -2.79
CA TYR A 165 6.34 -3.98 -1.44
C TYR A 165 4.81 -3.97 -1.42
N PHE A 166 4.16 -4.36 -2.53
CA PHE A 166 2.73 -4.67 -2.57
C PHE A 166 2.44 -6.00 -1.86
N ASP A 167 1.26 -6.11 -1.23
CA ASP A 167 0.87 -7.33 -0.53
C ASP A 167 0.19 -8.36 -1.45
N ALA A 168 -0.53 -7.90 -2.47
CA ALA A 168 -1.26 -8.77 -3.39
C ALA A 168 -1.24 -8.23 -4.84
N TYR A 169 -1.94 -7.11 -5.07
CA TYR A 169 -2.08 -6.52 -6.40
C TYR A 169 -1.35 -5.16 -6.50
N PRO A 170 -0.72 -4.86 -7.65
CA PRO A 170 0.08 -3.65 -7.83
C PRO A 170 -0.76 -2.40 -8.18
N LEU A 171 -2.06 -2.55 -8.42
CA LEU A 171 -2.99 -1.46 -8.68
C LEU A 171 -4.25 -1.63 -7.84
N HIS A 172 -4.72 -0.52 -7.29
CA HIS A 172 -6.00 -0.43 -6.61
C HIS A 172 -6.86 0.66 -7.25
N LEU A 173 -8.09 0.33 -7.61
CA LEU A 173 -9.04 1.23 -8.25
C LEU A 173 -10.31 1.29 -7.41
N ILE A 174 -10.88 2.47 -7.28
CA ILE A 174 -12.18 2.67 -6.62
C ILE A 174 -12.95 3.76 -7.36
N THR A 175 -14.27 3.69 -7.33
CA THR A 175 -15.11 4.72 -7.94
C THR A 175 -15.65 5.75 -6.95
N THR A 176 -15.98 6.94 -7.44
CA THR A 176 -16.75 7.92 -6.66
C THR A 176 -18.14 7.39 -6.31
N ALA A 177 -18.72 6.49 -7.13
CA ALA A 177 -20.01 5.84 -6.85
C ALA A 177 -19.93 4.94 -5.62
N SER A 178 -18.84 4.16 -5.46
CA SER A 178 -18.61 3.35 -4.26
C SER A 178 -18.49 4.19 -3.00
N LEU A 179 -17.74 5.30 -3.04
CA LEU A 179 -17.61 6.21 -1.90
C LEU A 179 -18.96 6.83 -1.53
N GLN A 180 -19.73 7.27 -2.53
CA GLN A 180 -21.06 7.83 -2.32
C GLN A 180 -22.02 6.78 -1.74
N HIS A 181 -21.97 5.55 -2.24
CA HIS A 181 -22.79 4.45 -1.76
C HIS A 181 -22.48 4.11 -0.29
N LEU A 182 -21.20 4.05 0.09
CA LEU A 182 -20.79 3.86 1.47
C LEU A 182 -21.28 5.01 2.37
N SER A 183 -21.10 6.26 1.95
CA SER A 183 -21.61 7.44 2.67
C SER A 183 -23.12 7.43 2.85
N GLN A 184 -23.89 6.92 1.89
CA GLN A 184 -25.35 6.77 2.02
C GLN A 184 -25.73 5.68 3.03
N GLN A 185 -25.00 4.57 3.08
CA GLN A 185 -25.27 3.48 4.01
C GLN A 185 -24.86 3.79 5.45
N ARG A 186 -23.83 4.62 5.64
CA ARG A 186 -23.30 5.03 6.95
C ARG A 186 -23.03 6.53 6.99
N PRO A 187 -24.06 7.40 7.04
CA PRO A 187 -23.91 8.85 7.00
C PRO A 187 -23.06 9.43 8.16
N GLU A 188 -22.99 8.70 9.27
CA GLU A 188 -22.18 9.03 10.44
C GLU A 188 -20.69 8.75 10.28
N SER A 189 -20.30 8.01 9.23
CA SER A 189 -18.92 7.61 8.96
C SER A 189 -18.25 8.52 7.92
N GLN A 190 -16.95 8.75 8.09
CA GLN A 190 -16.14 9.51 7.13
C GLN A 190 -15.43 8.57 6.14
N PHE A 191 -15.92 8.53 4.91
CA PHE A 191 -15.33 7.77 3.81
C PHE A 191 -14.34 8.61 2.99
N ASP A 192 -13.24 8.99 3.64
CA ASP A 192 -12.16 9.73 2.97
C ASP A 192 -11.36 8.81 2.05
N ILE A 193 -11.18 9.24 0.79
CA ILE A 193 -10.45 8.48 -0.23
C ILE A 193 -9.03 8.09 0.21
N ARG A 194 -8.39 8.91 1.05
CA ARG A 194 -7.05 8.67 1.58
C ARG A 194 -6.98 7.41 2.44
N ARG A 195 -8.10 6.97 3.03
CA ARG A 195 -8.17 5.75 3.85
C ARG A 195 -8.22 4.48 3.00
N PHE A 196 -8.79 4.55 1.80
CA PHE A 196 -8.87 3.42 0.85
C PHE A 196 -7.57 3.23 0.07
N ARG A 197 -6.78 4.29 -0.05
CA ARG A 197 -5.48 4.29 -0.72
C ARG A 197 -5.49 3.73 -2.16
N PRO A 198 -6.44 4.14 -3.03
CA PRO A 198 -6.44 3.70 -4.42
C PRO A 198 -5.30 4.33 -5.17
N ASN A 199 -4.86 3.72 -6.28
CA ASN A 199 -4.04 4.41 -7.26
C ASN A 199 -4.89 5.29 -8.18
N PHE A 200 -6.10 4.83 -8.52
CA PHE A 200 -7.01 5.56 -9.39
C PHE A 200 -8.38 5.72 -8.71
N LEU A 201 -8.78 6.98 -8.52
CA LEU A 201 -10.19 7.30 -8.25
C LEU A 201 -10.88 7.56 -9.58
N ILE A 202 -11.88 6.75 -9.90
CA ILE A 202 -12.63 6.85 -11.15
C ILE A 202 -13.99 7.49 -10.89
N GLU A 203 -14.31 8.52 -11.67
CA GLU A 203 -15.69 8.97 -11.83
C GLU A 203 -16.36 8.10 -12.89
N PRO A 204 -17.31 7.22 -12.52
CA PRO A 204 -17.90 6.31 -13.47
C PRO A 204 -18.83 7.06 -14.44
N VAL A 205 -19.24 6.40 -15.52
CA VAL A 205 -20.24 6.95 -16.45
C VAL A 205 -21.52 7.35 -15.71
N GLU A 206 -22.22 8.35 -16.26
CA GLU A 206 -23.47 8.84 -15.68
C GLU A 206 -24.49 7.70 -15.49
N GLY A 207 -25.17 7.71 -14.33
CA GLY A 207 -26.13 6.67 -13.94
C GLY A 207 -25.53 5.44 -13.26
N ALA A 208 -24.20 5.26 -13.27
CA ALA A 208 -23.54 4.21 -12.50
C ALA A 208 -23.66 4.48 -10.99
N THR A 209 -24.07 3.46 -10.23
CA THR A 209 -24.30 3.55 -8.78
C THR A 209 -23.79 2.30 -8.07
N GLY A 210 -23.67 2.36 -6.74
CA GLY A 210 -23.18 1.23 -5.95
C GLY A 210 -21.71 0.91 -6.23
N PHE A 211 -21.34 -0.35 -6.02
CA PHE A 211 -19.98 -0.87 -6.22
C PHE A 211 -19.73 -1.27 -7.68
N VAL A 212 -19.91 -0.33 -8.61
CA VAL A 212 -19.92 -0.59 -10.06
C VAL A 212 -18.59 -1.18 -10.58
N GLU A 213 -17.46 -0.87 -9.95
CA GLU A 213 -16.15 -1.42 -10.32
C GLU A 213 -16.04 -2.94 -10.13
N LEU A 214 -16.88 -3.55 -9.31
CA LEU A 214 -16.87 -5.01 -9.13
C LEU A 214 -17.27 -5.76 -10.42
N GLU A 215 -18.04 -5.12 -11.30
CA GLU A 215 -18.42 -5.67 -12.60
C GLU A 215 -17.24 -5.72 -13.59
N TRP A 216 -16.13 -5.05 -13.27
CA TRP A 216 -14.92 -5.01 -14.10
C TRP A 216 -13.99 -6.18 -13.82
N CYS A 217 -14.18 -6.91 -12.71
CA CYS A 217 -13.41 -8.10 -12.39
C CYS A 217 -13.48 -9.13 -13.53
N GLY A 218 -12.32 -9.67 -13.92
CA GLY A 218 -12.19 -10.59 -15.06
C GLY A 218 -12.22 -9.91 -16.43
N ARG A 219 -12.27 -8.57 -16.50
CA ARG A 219 -12.17 -7.80 -17.74
C ARG A 219 -10.86 -7.03 -17.81
N THR A 220 -10.54 -6.55 -19.00
CA THR A 220 -9.39 -5.69 -19.27
C THR A 220 -9.82 -4.23 -19.34
N LEU A 221 -9.13 -3.37 -18.60
CA LEU A 221 -9.34 -1.92 -18.62
C LEU A 221 -8.21 -1.23 -19.36
N ARG A 222 -8.55 -0.19 -20.13
CA ARG A 222 -7.57 0.69 -20.76
C ARG A 222 -7.63 2.06 -20.09
N ILE A 223 -6.52 2.48 -19.49
CA ILE A 223 -6.37 3.75 -18.77
C ILE A 223 -5.28 4.55 -19.47
N GLY A 224 -5.69 5.59 -20.21
CA GLY A 224 -4.77 6.31 -21.11
C GLY A 224 -4.14 5.35 -22.12
N GLY A 225 -2.80 5.28 -22.13
CA GLY A 225 -2.03 4.35 -22.95
C GLY A 225 -1.81 2.96 -22.34
N ALA A 226 -2.14 2.76 -21.06
CA ALA A 226 -1.90 1.51 -20.35
C ALA A 226 -3.11 0.56 -20.44
N THR A 227 -2.83 -0.74 -20.39
CA THR A 227 -3.85 -1.81 -20.33
C THR A 227 -3.59 -2.64 -19.07
N VAL A 228 -4.64 -2.77 -18.24
CA VAL A 228 -4.60 -3.40 -16.92
C VAL A 228 -5.72 -4.41 -16.75
#